data_AF-A0A6M9PSB4-F1
#
_entry.id   AF-A0A6M9PSB4-F1
#
_cell.length_a   1.000
_cell.length_b   1.000
_cell.length_c   1.000
_cell.angle_alpha   90.00
_cell.angle_beta   90.00
_cell.angle_gamma   90.00
#
_symmetry.space_group_name_H-M   'P 1'
#
loop_
_entity.id
_entity.type
_entity.pdbx_description
1 polymer ?
#
loop_
_entity_poly.entity_id
_entity_poly.type
_entity_poly.pdbx_seq_one_letter_code
_entity_poly.pdbx_strand_id
1 'polypeptide(L)'
;MNLKEKFFPEHRLGLGRFWNFSRGGIDNFRSGLRDAVTGVEQTRSRMMDYDQLLVWAVLSLALIGLVMVYSASITLADGPKYANYSSNFFLIRHLISLSIAIGVGIWVFKIPTKMWDRYSPIIFGFTVLLLIAVLIPGVGKGVNGAKRWISLGGLTFQPSELMKFAAVIFAASYTVQRQEYLHSFVKGMLPMGIAVALVGGLLMAEPDMGAFVVIAIIAFGILFLGGISGKLFGGLLLVGILSAATIIALSPFRQKRIMAFIDPWQADIAANKGYQLTHSLMAFGRGEWFGVGLGGSVEKLHYLPEAHTDFIMAVIGEELGFVGVVVMIFLFYWIVRRAFLIGRTALQLDRSFAGLAAKGVAIWFGWQAFINMGVNLGLLPTKGLTLPLVSYGGSAILMNAVAVAMLLRIDYENRILMRGGKL
;
A
#
# COMPACT_ATOMS: atom_id res chain seq x y z
N MET A 1 31.32 32.44 95.35
CA MET A 1 32.56 31.69 95.69
C MET A 1 32.59 30.45 94.80
N ASN A 2 33.78 30.18 94.28
CA ASN A 2 34.15 29.27 93.19
C ASN A 2 33.52 27.87 93.21
N LEU A 3 33.29 27.30 92.02
CA LEU A 3 33.72 25.94 91.61
C LEU A 3 33.49 25.76 90.09
N LYS A 4 34.33 26.44 89.30
CA LYS A 4 34.88 25.85 88.07
C LYS A 4 35.62 24.55 88.46
N GLU A 5 35.81 23.63 87.50
CA GLU A 5 36.72 22.47 87.59
C GLU A 5 36.13 21.10 87.96
N LYS A 6 35.22 20.53 87.13
CA LYS A 6 35.18 19.06 87.13
C LYS A 6 34.96 18.31 85.83
N PHE A 7 34.69 18.96 84.69
CA PHE A 7 34.36 18.19 83.48
C PHE A 7 34.93 18.70 82.13
N PHE A 8 35.93 19.57 82.12
CA PHE A 8 36.60 19.97 80.88
C PHE A 8 38.13 19.92 81.00
N PRO A 9 38.81 18.93 80.40
CA PRO A 9 40.18 19.12 79.95
C PRO A 9 40.13 19.92 78.62
N GLU A 10 40.78 21.08 78.63
CA GLU A 10 40.94 21.94 77.46
C GLU A 10 41.73 21.22 76.36
N HIS A 11 41.15 21.14 75.16
CA HIS A 11 41.93 21.33 73.95
C HIS A 11 41.22 22.36 73.08
N ARG A 12 41.79 23.58 73.10
CA ARG A 12 41.52 24.66 72.16
C ARG A 12 41.53 24.10 70.74
N LEU A 13 40.48 24.31 69.95
CA LEU A 13 40.57 24.42 68.49
C LEU A 13 39.35 25.17 67.93
N GLY A 14 39.53 26.48 67.80
CA GLY A 14 39.07 27.32 66.69
C GLY A 14 37.65 27.14 66.14
N LEU A 15 36.77 28.05 66.55
CA LEU A 15 35.59 28.54 65.82
C LEU A 15 35.95 29.24 64.48
N GLY A 16 36.83 28.63 63.67
CA GLY A 16 37.28 29.13 62.36
C GLY A 16 36.87 28.26 61.18
N ARG A 17 36.03 27.23 61.40
CA ARG A 17 35.72 26.20 60.37
C ARG A 17 34.35 26.31 59.70
N PHE A 18 33.66 27.45 59.84
CA PHE A 18 32.33 27.64 59.24
C PHE A 18 32.31 28.58 58.02
N TRP A 19 33.44 29.15 57.62
CA TRP A 19 33.53 30.05 56.46
C TRP A 19 34.76 29.75 55.60
N ASN A 20 34.83 28.55 55.03
CA ASN A 20 35.69 28.27 53.88
C ASN A 20 34.88 27.59 52.78
N PHE A 21 33.89 28.32 52.27
CA PHE A 21 33.32 28.04 50.94
C PHE A 21 34.34 28.51 49.89
N SER A 22 35.43 27.74 49.78
CA SER A 22 36.41 27.90 48.72
C SER A 22 35.71 27.75 47.38
N ARG A 23 36.06 28.60 46.40
CA ARG A 23 35.62 28.49 44.99
C ARG A 23 35.76 27.06 44.44
N GLY A 24 36.69 26.26 44.96
CA GLY A 24 36.86 24.85 44.58
C GLY A 24 35.71 23.90 44.95
N GLY A 25 34.88 24.23 45.95
CA GLY A 25 33.71 23.40 46.32
C GLY A 25 32.54 23.54 45.33
N ILE A 26 32.34 24.76 44.79
CA ILE A 26 31.34 25.02 43.75
C ILE A 26 31.80 24.41 42.42
N ASP A 27 33.09 24.50 42.11
CA ASP A 27 33.64 23.96 40.87
C ASP A 27 33.63 22.42 40.89
N ASN A 28 33.88 21.79 42.04
CA ASN A 28 33.77 20.33 42.20
C ASN A 28 32.31 19.83 42.22
N PHE A 29 31.37 20.62 42.74
CA PHE A 29 29.94 20.30 42.65
C PHE A 29 29.42 20.47 41.23
N ARG A 30 29.89 21.51 40.51
CA ARG A 30 29.58 21.73 39.09
C ARG A 30 30.23 20.68 38.20
N SER A 31 31.45 20.23 38.48
CA SER A 31 32.10 19.14 37.74
C SER A 31 31.42 17.80 38.02
N GLY A 32 31.09 17.49 39.28
CA GLY A 32 30.34 16.30 39.65
C GLY A 32 28.93 16.25 39.05
N LEU A 33 28.25 17.39 38.93
CA LEU A 33 26.99 17.49 38.17
C LEU A 33 27.20 17.39 36.67
N ARG A 34 28.30 17.94 36.13
CA ARG A 34 28.66 17.77 34.71
C ARG A 34 28.88 16.30 34.38
N ASP A 35 29.62 15.59 35.22
CA ASP A 35 29.96 14.18 35.07
C ASP A 35 28.76 13.26 35.32
N ALA A 36 27.83 13.65 36.22
CA ALA A 36 26.55 12.97 36.41
C ALA A 36 25.58 13.17 35.23
N VAL A 37 25.67 14.31 34.52
CA VAL A 37 24.84 14.62 33.33
C VAL A 37 25.47 14.05 32.05
N THR A 38 26.80 13.85 32.00
CA THR A 38 27.50 13.24 30.85
C THR A 38 27.67 11.73 30.97
N GLY A 39 27.44 11.15 32.15
CA GLY A 39 27.58 9.72 32.43
C GLY A 39 26.37 8.85 32.11
N VAL A 40 25.32 9.38 31.47
CA VAL A 40 24.28 8.53 30.88
C VAL A 40 24.89 7.90 29.64
N GLU A 41 25.49 6.71 29.78
CA GLU A 41 25.79 5.86 28.63
C GLU A 41 24.53 5.83 27.76
N GLN A 42 24.63 6.38 26.55
CA GLN A 42 23.55 6.29 25.58
C GLN A 42 23.34 4.81 25.31
N THR A 43 22.36 4.23 25.99
CA THR A 43 21.98 2.84 25.80
C THR A 43 21.54 2.76 24.35
N ARG A 44 22.33 2.11 23.48
CA ARG A 44 21.98 1.98 22.06
C ARG A 44 20.56 1.46 22.00
N SER A 45 19.66 2.27 21.43
CA SER A 45 18.26 1.92 21.32
C SER A 45 18.15 0.53 20.67
N ARG A 46 17.53 -0.42 21.36
CA ARG A 46 17.23 -1.76 20.82
C ARG A 46 16.18 -1.72 19.69
N MET A 47 15.65 -0.53 19.39
CA MET A 47 14.72 -0.34 18.31
C MET A 47 15.41 -0.67 16.99
N MET A 48 14.81 -1.56 16.21
CA MET A 48 15.29 -1.92 14.88
C MET A 48 15.25 -0.72 13.93
N ASP A 49 16.09 -0.71 12.89
CA ASP A 49 16.20 0.42 11.95
C ASP A 49 14.94 0.60 11.08
N TYR A 50 14.24 -0.49 10.79
CA TYR A 50 12.97 -0.48 10.08
C TYR A 50 12.08 -1.63 10.57
N ASP A 51 10.82 -1.59 10.17
CA ASP A 51 9.81 -2.57 10.51
C ASP A 51 10.03 -3.93 9.82
N GLN A 52 10.78 -4.82 10.45
CA GLN A 52 11.02 -6.16 9.91
C GLN A 52 9.75 -7.00 9.75
N LEU A 53 8.72 -6.80 10.60
CA LEU A 53 7.49 -7.57 10.50
C LEU A 53 6.70 -7.22 9.22
N LEU A 54 6.77 -5.97 8.79
CA LEU A 54 6.22 -5.55 7.50
C LEU A 54 6.99 -6.20 6.34
N VAL A 55 8.32 -6.23 6.41
CA VAL A 55 9.17 -6.87 5.38
C VAL A 55 8.84 -8.37 5.26
N TRP A 56 8.78 -9.09 6.37
CA TRP A 56 8.44 -10.51 6.36
C TRP A 56 7.03 -10.78 5.82
N ALA A 57 6.04 -9.95 6.14
CA ALA A 57 4.70 -10.09 5.59
C ALA A 57 4.66 -9.87 4.06
N VAL A 58 5.37 -8.84 3.57
CA VAL A 58 5.48 -8.55 2.13
C VAL A 58 6.20 -9.67 1.39
N LEU A 59 7.33 -10.16 1.93
CA LEU A 59 8.08 -11.26 1.35
C LEU A 59 7.25 -12.55 1.33
N SER A 60 6.51 -12.83 2.39
CA SER A 60 5.63 -14.00 2.46
C SER A 60 4.54 -13.93 1.39
N LEU A 61 3.88 -12.78 1.22
CA LEU A 61 2.89 -12.60 0.14
C LEU A 61 3.51 -12.73 -1.25
N ALA A 62 4.69 -12.17 -1.48
CA ALA A 62 5.37 -12.27 -2.77
C ALA A 62 5.80 -13.71 -3.10
N LEU A 63 6.26 -14.48 -2.09
CA LEU A 63 6.59 -15.89 -2.24
C LEU A 63 5.35 -16.75 -2.51
N ILE A 64 4.25 -16.52 -1.78
CA ILE A 64 2.97 -17.17 -2.05
C ILE A 64 2.51 -16.83 -3.47
N GLY A 65 2.58 -15.55 -3.85
CA GLY A 65 2.30 -15.07 -5.21
C GLY A 65 3.09 -15.81 -6.26
N LEU A 66 4.40 -15.93 -6.09
CA LEU A 66 5.28 -16.66 -7.00
C LEU A 66 4.86 -18.12 -7.18
N VAL A 67 4.61 -18.83 -6.08
CA VAL A 67 4.17 -20.24 -6.08
C VAL A 67 2.81 -20.38 -6.77
N MET A 68 1.86 -19.51 -6.46
CA MET A 68 0.49 -19.60 -6.99
C MET A 68 0.41 -19.15 -8.45
N VAL A 69 1.19 -18.15 -8.86
CA VAL A 69 1.31 -17.77 -10.27
C VAL A 69 1.91 -18.92 -11.07
N TYR A 70 2.91 -19.61 -10.54
CA TYR A 70 3.45 -20.81 -11.20
C TYR A 70 2.37 -21.90 -11.32
N SER A 71 1.72 -22.23 -10.21
CA SER A 71 0.68 -23.28 -10.18
C SER A 71 -0.47 -22.98 -11.15
N ALA A 72 -0.88 -21.71 -11.25
CA ALA A 72 -1.96 -21.27 -12.13
C ALA A 72 -1.55 -21.10 -13.61
N SER A 73 -0.26 -21.00 -13.91
CA SER A 73 0.24 -20.76 -15.28
C SER A 73 0.87 -21.97 -15.95
N ILE A 74 1.23 -23.03 -15.20
CA ILE A 74 1.86 -24.22 -15.77
C ILE A 74 0.97 -24.93 -16.80
N THR A 75 -0.35 -24.91 -16.57
CA THR A 75 -1.38 -25.52 -17.43
C THR A 75 -1.74 -24.63 -18.62
N LEU A 76 -1.31 -23.35 -18.66
CA LEU A 76 -1.68 -22.45 -19.75
C LEU A 76 -1.05 -22.86 -21.09
N ALA A 77 0.15 -23.44 -21.06
CA ALA A 77 0.89 -23.87 -22.25
C ALA A 77 0.20 -25.02 -23.01
N ASP A 78 -0.67 -25.79 -22.33
CA ASP A 78 -1.40 -26.92 -22.93
C ASP A 78 -2.60 -26.46 -23.76
N GLY A 79 -2.97 -25.16 -23.68
CA GLY A 79 -4.11 -24.58 -24.39
C GLY A 79 -3.75 -24.05 -25.78
N PRO A 80 -4.71 -24.05 -26.74
CA PRO A 80 -4.48 -23.60 -28.12
C PRO A 80 -4.03 -22.14 -28.24
N LYS A 81 -4.32 -21.30 -27.24
CA LYS A 81 -3.95 -19.87 -27.21
C LYS A 81 -2.47 -19.64 -26.84
N TYR A 82 -1.82 -20.58 -26.15
CA TYR A 82 -0.43 -20.45 -25.67
C TYR A 82 0.46 -21.64 -26.03
N ALA A 83 0.05 -22.50 -26.96
CA ALA A 83 0.78 -23.70 -27.38
C ALA A 83 2.24 -23.46 -27.82
N ASN A 84 2.60 -22.23 -28.21
CA ASN A 84 3.96 -21.86 -28.62
C ASN A 84 4.84 -21.37 -27.45
N TYR A 85 4.32 -21.30 -26.22
CA TYR A 85 5.06 -20.87 -25.04
C TYR A 85 5.41 -22.07 -24.18
N SER A 86 6.63 -22.09 -23.63
CA SER A 86 7.00 -23.09 -22.65
C SER A 86 6.20 -22.90 -21.36
N SER A 87 5.90 -24.00 -20.65
CA SER A 87 5.16 -23.97 -19.37
C SER A 87 5.83 -23.07 -18.31
N ASN A 88 7.14 -22.82 -18.44
CA ASN A 88 7.91 -21.95 -17.54
C ASN A 88 7.95 -20.48 -17.96
N PHE A 89 7.37 -20.10 -19.11
CA PHE A 89 7.48 -18.75 -19.67
C PHE A 89 6.93 -17.66 -18.72
N PHE A 90 5.74 -17.90 -18.16
CA PHE A 90 5.10 -16.94 -17.24
C PHE A 90 5.86 -16.85 -15.91
N LEU A 91 6.35 -17.98 -15.39
CA LEU A 91 7.20 -18.01 -14.19
C LEU A 91 8.49 -17.19 -14.39
N ILE A 92 9.21 -17.40 -15.49
CA ILE A 92 10.46 -16.68 -15.77
C ILE A 92 10.19 -15.18 -15.85
N ARG A 93 9.12 -14.75 -16.54
CA ARG A 93 8.74 -13.34 -16.61
C ARG A 93 8.35 -12.75 -15.25
N HIS A 94 7.65 -13.52 -14.43
CA HIS A 94 7.28 -13.11 -13.09
C HIS A 94 8.51 -12.97 -12.19
N LEU A 95 9.46 -13.91 -12.25
CA LEU A 95 10.75 -13.86 -11.54
C LEU A 95 11.61 -12.67 -11.98
N ILE A 96 11.69 -12.38 -13.27
CA ILE A 96 12.37 -11.20 -13.80
C ILE A 96 11.71 -9.93 -13.25
N SER A 97 10.37 -9.86 -13.31
CA SER A 97 9.62 -8.71 -12.79
C SER A 97 9.81 -8.51 -11.30
N LEU A 98 9.81 -9.60 -10.52
CA LEU A 98 10.05 -9.58 -9.07
C LEU A 98 11.49 -9.13 -8.75
N SER A 99 12.48 -9.63 -9.50
CA SER A 99 13.88 -9.22 -9.37
C SER A 99 14.07 -7.73 -9.65
N ILE A 100 13.47 -7.22 -10.73
CA ILE A 100 13.46 -5.80 -11.05
C ILE A 100 12.75 -4.99 -9.95
N ALA A 101 11.60 -5.47 -9.47
CA ALA A 101 10.85 -4.82 -8.41
C ALA A 101 11.63 -4.71 -7.10
N ILE A 102 12.37 -5.75 -6.71
CA ILE A 102 13.27 -5.73 -5.54
C ILE A 102 14.41 -4.73 -5.77
N GLY A 103 15.07 -4.76 -6.93
CA GLY A 103 16.17 -3.84 -7.26
C GLY A 103 15.73 -2.38 -7.23
N VAL A 104 14.59 -2.07 -7.86
CA VAL A 104 14.00 -0.72 -7.84
C VAL A 104 13.52 -0.34 -6.44
N GLY A 105 12.94 -1.28 -5.69
CA GLY A 105 12.54 -1.07 -4.29
C GLY A 105 13.72 -0.68 -3.39
N ILE A 106 14.86 -1.36 -3.51
CA ILE A 106 16.10 -1.02 -2.79
C ILE A 106 16.58 0.39 -3.16
N TRP A 107 16.50 0.76 -4.44
CA TRP A 107 16.86 2.09 -4.90
C TRP A 107 15.91 3.18 -4.34
N VAL A 108 14.60 2.93 -4.39
CA VAL A 108 13.57 3.82 -3.83
C VAL A 108 13.73 4.00 -2.32
N PHE A 109 14.09 2.95 -1.58
CA PHE A 109 14.33 3.04 -0.14
C PHE A 109 15.46 4.03 0.22
N LYS A 110 16.39 4.30 -0.71
CA LYS A 110 17.46 5.29 -0.49
C LYS A 110 17.00 6.73 -0.69
N ILE A 111 15.84 6.96 -1.33
CA ILE A 111 15.35 8.31 -1.66
C ILE A 111 14.63 8.91 -0.45
N PRO A 112 15.07 10.08 0.07
CA PRO A 112 14.43 10.71 1.22
C PRO A 112 12.96 11.05 1.01
N THR A 113 12.14 10.93 2.05
CA THR A 113 10.69 11.18 1.95
C THR A 113 10.37 12.61 1.49
N LYS A 114 11.21 13.59 1.85
CA LYS A 114 11.10 15.01 1.43
C LYS A 114 11.17 15.18 -0.10
N MET A 115 11.89 14.32 -0.82
CA MET A 115 11.99 14.39 -2.27
C MET A 115 10.65 14.01 -2.93
N TRP A 116 9.99 12.98 -2.41
CA TRP A 116 8.68 12.56 -2.91
C TRP A 116 7.62 13.66 -2.77
N ASP A 117 7.66 14.42 -1.67
CA ASP A 117 6.78 15.57 -1.46
C ASP A 117 7.04 16.66 -2.51
N ARG A 118 8.31 17.08 -2.62
CA ARG A 118 8.75 18.15 -3.55
C ARG A 118 8.43 17.85 -5.01
N TYR A 119 8.63 16.61 -5.45
CA TYR A 119 8.42 16.20 -6.85
C TYR A 119 7.04 15.62 -7.11
N SER A 120 6.14 15.56 -6.11
CA SER A 120 4.81 14.96 -6.27
C SER A 120 3.99 15.56 -7.43
N PRO A 121 3.95 16.90 -7.68
CA PRO A 121 3.17 17.43 -8.79
C PRO A 121 3.78 17.09 -10.15
N ILE A 122 5.12 17.00 -10.21
CA ILE A 122 5.86 16.65 -11.43
C ILE A 122 5.62 15.19 -11.77
N ILE A 123 5.70 14.29 -10.80
CA ILE A 123 5.43 12.85 -11.00
C ILE A 123 3.97 12.64 -11.42
N PHE A 124 3.02 13.33 -10.79
CA PHE A 124 1.61 13.28 -11.17
C PHE A 124 1.39 13.76 -12.60
N GLY A 125 1.89 14.95 -12.96
CA GLY A 125 1.78 15.50 -14.32
C GLY A 125 2.44 14.60 -15.37
N PHE A 126 3.65 14.10 -15.09
CA PHE A 126 4.32 13.14 -15.97
C PHE A 126 3.49 11.88 -16.18
N THR A 127 2.84 11.36 -15.14
CA THR A 127 2.01 10.15 -15.25
C THR A 127 0.72 10.42 -16.03
N VAL A 128 0.13 11.63 -15.90
CA VAL A 128 -0.98 12.07 -16.76
C VAL A 128 -0.55 12.08 -18.23
N LEU A 129 0.65 12.59 -18.54
CA LEU A 129 1.18 12.55 -19.90
C LEU A 129 1.36 11.12 -20.41
N LEU A 130 1.78 10.18 -19.56
CA LEU A 130 1.88 8.77 -19.94
C LEU A 130 0.52 8.12 -20.22
N LEU A 131 -0.53 8.45 -19.46
CA LEU A 131 -1.90 8.00 -19.76
C LEU A 131 -2.37 8.54 -21.12
N ILE A 132 -2.12 9.82 -21.40
CA ILE A 132 -2.42 10.40 -22.71
C ILE A 132 -1.62 9.68 -23.81
N ALA A 133 -0.33 9.41 -23.58
CA ALA A 133 0.54 8.76 -24.55
C ALA A 133 0.06 7.34 -24.91
N VAL A 134 -0.50 6.60 -23.94
CA VAL A 134 -1.07 5.26 -24.20
C VAL A 134 -2.28 5.28 -25.14
N LEU A 135 -3.05 6.37 -25.14
CA LEU A 135 -4.19 6.51 -26.04
C LEU A 135 -3.77 6.76 -27.49
N ILE A 136 -2.54 7.24 -27.73
CA ILE A 136 -2.02 7.54 -29.07
C ILE A 136 -1.88 6.22 -29.88
N PRO A 137 -2.52 6.12 -31.06
CA PRO A 137 -2.34 4.98 -31.95
C PRO A 137 -0.86 4.75 -32.30
N GLY A 138 -0.37 3.52 -32.14
CA GLY A 138 1.03 3.15 -32.40
C GLY A 138 1.92 3.08 -31.16
N VAL A 139 1.57 3.77 -30.08
CA VAL A 139 2.30 3.70 -28.79
C VAL A 139 1.68 2.65 -27.86
N GLY A 140 0.35 2.71 -27.69
CA GLY A 140 -0.38 1.77 -26.84
C GLY A 140 -0.60 0.42 -27.52
N LYS A 141 -0.18 -0.67 -26.86
CA LYS A 141 -0.48 -2.04 -27.27
C LYS A 141 -1.91 -2.41 -26.87
N GLY A 142 -2.74 -2.74 -27.85
CA GLY A 142 -4.09 -3.25 -27.63
C GLY A 142 -4.06 -4.70 -27.14
N VAL A 143 -4.59 -4.96 -25.95
CA VAL A 143 -4.83 -6.31 -25.43
C VAL A 143 -6.29 -6.37 -24.98
N ASN A 144 -7.04 -7.39 -25.42
CA ASN A 144 -8.46 -7.57 -25.11
C ASN A 144 -9.35 -6.33 -25.42
N GLY A 145 -9.05 -5.61 -26.51
CA GLY A 145 -9.82 -4.42 -26.93
C GLY A 145 -9.49 -3.12 -26.17
N ALA A 146 -8.52 -3.13 -25.24
CA ALA A 146 -8.08 -1.95 -24.51
C ALA A 146 -6.60 -1.62 -24.79
N LYS A 147 -6.29 -0.35 -25.07
CA LYS A 147 -4.93 0.17 -25.15
C LYS A 147 -4.52 0.65 -23.77
N ARG A 148 -3.81 -0.19 -23.00
CA ARG A 148 -3.41 0.09 -21.61
C ARG A 148 -1.91 -0.03 -21.35
N TRP A 149 -1.17 -0.58 -22.32
CA TRP A 149 0.19 -1.05 -22.11
C TRP A 149 1.15 -0.36 -23.07
N ILE A 150 2.27 0.13 -22.55
CA ILE A 150 3.42 0.58 -23.33
C ILE A 150 4.41 -0.57 -23.42
N SER A 151 4.83 -0.94 -24.63
CA SER A 151 5.83 -1.99 -24.85
C SER A 151 7.23 -1.40 -24.80
N LEU A 152 8.03 -1.81 -23.82
CA LEU A 152 9.43 -1.42 -23.62
C LEU A 152 10.34 -2.60 -23.99
N GLY A 153 10.48 -2.86 -25.29
CA GLY A 153 11.49 -3.79 -25.83
C GLY A 153 11.53 -5.19 -25.19
N GLY A 154 10.38 -5.73 -24.74
CA GLY A 154 10.27 -7.04 -24.09
C GLY A 154 9.49 -7.02 -22.77
N LEU A 155 9.47 -5.86 -22.08
CA LEU A 155 8.63 -5.61 -20.91
C LEU A 155 7.39 -4.80 -21.30
N THR A 156 6.32 -4.94 -20.53
CA THR A 156 5.10 -4.15 -20.69
C THR A 156 4.90 -3.29 -19.45
N PHE A 157 4.73 -1.98 -19.67
CA PHE A 157 4.51 -1.01 -18.62
C PHE A 157 3.07 -0.47 -18.68
N GLN A 158 2.37 -0.50 -17.56
CA GLN A 158 1.01 0.03 -17.43
C GLN A 158 1.04 1.37 -16.67
N PRO A 159 0.77 2.50 -17.34
CA PRO A 159 0.79 3.81 -16.66
C PRO A 159 -0.24 3.96 -15.54
N SER A 160 -1.37 3.22 -15.60
CA SER A 160 -2.37 3.27 -14.53
C SER A 160 -1.86 2.71 -13.19
N GLU A 161 -0.88 1.80 -13.22
CA GLU A 161 -0.19 1.33 -12.00
C GLU A 161 0.68 2.42 -11.38
N LEU A 162 1.43 3.17 -12.21
CA LEU A 162 2.19 4.33 -11.75
C LEU A 162 1.27 5.45 -11.24
N MET A 163 0.10 5.62 -11.87
CA MET A 163 -0.86 6.65 -11.47
C MET A 163 -1.42 6.40 -10.07
N LYS A 164 -1.60 5.14 -9.64
CA LYS A 164 -1.99 4.83 -8.25
C LYS A 164 -0.94 5.34 -7.26
N PHE A 165 0.34 5.08 -7.53
CA PHE A 165 1.44 5.59 -6.69
C PHE A 165 1.54 7.13 -6.74
N ALA A 166 1.45 7.73 -7.94
CA ALA A 166 1.46 9.17 -8.13
C ALA A 166 0.30 9.85 -7.39
N ALA A 167 -0.90 9.25 -7.40
CA ALA A 167 -2.06 9.73 -6.67
C ALA A 167 -1.85 9.69 -5.15
N VAL A 168 -1.18 8.66 -4.60
CA VAL A 168 -0.84 8.62 -3.16
C VAL A 168 0.02 9.82 -2.78
N ILE A 169 1.15 10.05 -3.47
CA ILE A 169 2.08 11.12 -3.11
C ILE A 169 1.48 12.50 -3.40
N PHE A 170 0.77 12.66 -4.52
CA PHE A 170 0.15 13.93 -4.89
C PHE A 170 -0.98 14.30 -3.94
N ALA A 171 -1.87 13.35 -3.60
CA ALA A 171 -2.95 13.61 -2.66
C ALA A 171 -2.42 13.91 -1.26
N ALA A 172 -1.36 13.21 -0.81
CA ALA A 172 -0.72 13.51 0.47
C ALA A 172 -0.14 14.94 0.48
N SER A 173 0.66 15.29 -0.53
CA SER A 173 1.27 16.63 -0.63
C SER A 173 0.22 17.74 -0.76
N TYR A 174 -0.78 17.54 -1.62
CA TYR A 174 -1.89 18.47 -1.80
C TYR A 174 -2.64 18.73 -0.49
N THR A 175 -2.93 17.66 0.26
CA THR A 175 -3.65 17.75 1.53
C THR A 175 -2.88 18.58 2.56
N VAL A 176 -1.55 18.40 2.63
CA VAL A 176 -0.69 19.20 3.52
C VAL A 176 -0.66 20.66 3.09
N GLN A 177 -0.46 20.92 1.78
CA GLN A 177 -0.37 22.29 1.25
C GLN A 177 -1.70 23.07 1.35
N ARG A 178 -2.84 22.36 1.33
CA ARG A 178 -4.18 22.96 1.35
C ARG A 178 -4.91 22.74 2.67
N GLN A 179 -4.21 22.39 3.74
CA GLN A 179 -4.81 22.02 5.03
C GLN A 179 -5.78 23.07 5.56
N GLU A 180 -5.46 24.36 5.45
CA GLU A 180 -6.32 25.49 5.86
C GLU A 180 -7.64 25.57 5.08
N TYR A 181 -7.67 25.04 3.86
CA TYR A 181 -8.80 25.14 2.94
C TYR A 181 -9.64 23.85 2.85
N LEU A 182 -9.29 22.79 3.59
CA LEU A 182 -9.98 21.48 3.52
C LEU A 182 -11.45 21.53 3.99
N HIS A 183 -11.84 22.56 4.72
CA HIS A 183 -13.24 22.81 5.07
C HIS A 183 -14.05 23.48 3.96
N SER A 184 -13.38 24.04 2.94
CA SER A 184 -14.02 24.69 1.79
C SER A 184 -14.18 23.70 0.64
N PHE A 185 -15.40 23.55 0.13
CA PHE A 185 -15.67 22.76 -1.07
C PHE A 185 -14.85 23.28 -2.26
N VAL A 186 -14.88 24.60 -2.51
CA VAL A 186 -14.28 25.20 -3.71
C VAL A 186 -12.76 25.25 -3.64
N LYS A 187 -12.19 25.62 -2.48
CA LYS A 187 -10.73 25.80 -2.37
C LYS A 187 -9.98 24.52 -1.97
N GLY A 188 -10.65 23.60 -1.27
CA GLY A 188 -10.05 22.35 -0.79
C GLY A 188 -10.44 21.13 -1.62
N MET A 189 -11.74 20.87 -1.81
CA MET A 189 -12.18 19.61 -2.40
C MET A 189 -12.22 19.62 -3.94
N LEU A 190 -12.70 20.73 -4.53
CA LEU A 190 -12.92 20.86 -5.97
C LEU A 190 -11.64 20.66 -6.80
N PRO A 191 -10.46 21.23 -6.45
CA PRO A 191 -9.27 21.04 -7.28
C PRO A 191 -8.78 19.59 -7.30
N MET A 192 -8.86 18.87 -6.17
CA MET A 192 -8.60 17.43 -6.15
C MET A 192 -9.65 16.66 -6.95
N GLY A 193 -10.92 17.03 -6.82
CA GLY A 193 -12.01 16.44 -7.61
C GLY A 193 -11.78 16.58 -9.12
N ILE A 194 -11.30 17.76 -9.58
CA ILE A 194 -10.94 18.00 -10.99
C ILE A 194 -9.75 17.11 -11.40
N ALA A 195 -8.72 16.99 -10.57
CA ALA A 195 -7.58 16.13 -10.85
C ALA A 195 -8.00 14.65 -10.97
N VAL A 196 -8.84 14.15 -10.05
CA VAL A 196 -9.39 12.79 -10.11
C VAL A 196 -10.32 12.60 -11.31
N ALA A 197 -11.14 13.60 -11.66
CA ALA A 197 -12.02 13.56 -12.82
C ALA A 197 -11.23 13.52 -14.14
N LEU A 198 -10.16 14.30 -14.25
CA LEU A 198 -9.25 14.27 -15.39
C LEU A 198 -8.64 12.87 -15.57
N VAL A 199 -8.04 12.34 -14.50
CA VAL A 199 -7.44 11.00 -14.52
C VAL A 199 -8.49 9.93 -14.80
N GLY A 200 -9.68 10.05 -14.19
CA GLY A 200 -10.80 9.17 -14.42
C GLY A 200 -11.30 9.19 -15.87
N GLY A 201 -11.36 10.37 -16.49
CA GLY A 201 -11.71 10.52 -17.90
C GLY A 201 -10.73 9.81 -18.82
N LEU A 202 -9.42 9.96 -18.57
CA LEU A 202 -8.37 9.26 -19.32
C LEU A 202 -8.48 7.74 -19.14
N LEU A 203 -8.64 7.26 -17.92
CA LEU A 203 -8.78 5.83 -17.64
C LEU A 203 -10.07 5.22 -18.21
N MET A 204 -11.17 5.97 -18.22
CA MET A 204 -12.40 5.56 -18.90
C MET A 204 -12.20 5.40 -20.42
N ALA A 205 -11.35 6.23 -21.03
CA ALA A 205 -10.97 6.12 -22.44
C ALA A 205 -10.03 4.93 -22.70
N GLU A 206 -9.30 4.46 -21.69
CA GLU A 206 -8.50 3.21 -21.68
C GLU A 206 -9.30 1.94 -21.26
N PRO A 207 -10.64 2.00 -21.31
CA PRO A 207 -11.58 1.19 -20.52
C PRO A 207 -11.17 0.69 -19.11
N ASP A 208 -10.28 1.33 -18.36
CA ASP A 208 -9.76 0.87 -17.05
C ASP A 208 -10.56 1.42 -15.85
N MET A 209 -11.73 0.83 -15.60
CA MET A 209 -12.58 1.21 -14.45
C MET A 209 -12.00 0.80 -13.10
N GLY A 210 -11.15 -0.23 -13.08
CA GLY A 210 -10.57 -0.76 -11.85
C GLY A 210 -9.61 0.25 -11.25
N ALA A 211 -8.63 0.69 -12.05
CA ALA A 211 -7.65 1.68 -11.62
C ALA A 211 -8.31 3.00 -11.21
N PHE A 212 -9.32 3.46 -11.96
CA PHE A 212 -10.05 4.68 -11.61
C PHE A 212 -10.67 4.62 -10.20
N VAL A 213 -11.37 3.53 -9.87
CA VAL A 213 -11.99 3.39 -8.54
C VAL A 213 -10.94 3.37 -7.44
N VAL A 214 -9.83 2.67 -7.64
CA VAL A 214 -8.73 2.63 -6.67
C VAL A 214 -8.11 4.02 -6.48
N ILE A 215 -7.85 4.76 -7.56
CA ILE A 215 -7.30 6.13 -7.50
C ILE A 215 -8.26 7.09 -6.78
N ALA A 216 -9.56 7.02 -7.07
CA ALA A 216 -10.56 7.83 -6.41
C ALA A 216 -10.61 7.54 -4.90
N ILE A 217 -10.60 6.27 -4.51
CA ILE A 217 -10.56 5.85 -3.10
C ILE A 217 -9.28 6.34 -2.42
N ILE A 218 -8.12 6.25 -3.08
CA ILE A 218 -6.85 6.77 -2.56
C ILE A 218 -6.95 8.28 -2.33
N ALA A 219 -7.34 9.04 -3.35
CA ALA A 219 -7.36 10.50 -3.29
C ALA A 219 -8.35 11.02 -2.23
N PHE A 220 -9.59 10.53 -2.25
CA PHE A 220 -10.61 10.96 -1.29
C PHE A 220 -10.39 10.37 0.11
N GLY A 221 -9.83 9.17 0.21
CA GLY A 221 -9.45 8.58 1.49
C GLY A 221 -8.33 9.36 2.17
N ILE A 222 -7.31 9.81 1.44
CA ILE A 222 -6.24 10.67 1.98
C ILE A 222 -6.81 12.03 2.40
N LEU A 223 -7.65 12.66 1.56
CA LEU A 223 -8.30 13.92 1.91
C LEU A 223 -9.17 13.80 3.17
N PHE A 224 -9.92 12.71 3.31
CA PHE A 224 -10.71 12.42 4.50
C PHE A 224 -9.81 12.31 5.74
N LEU A 225 -8.70 11.58 5.64
CA LEU A 225 -7.69 11.48 6.71
C LEU A 225 -6.99 12.81 7.00
N GLY A 226 -6.98 13.73 6.02
CA GLY A 226 -6.50 15.10 6.16
C GLY A 226 -7.43 16.05 6.89
N GLY A 227 -8.68 15.64 7.17
CA GLY A 227 -9.63 16.43 7.95
C GLY A 227 -10.70 17.16 7.13
N ILE A 228 -11.03 16.71 5.92
CA ILE A 228 -12.24 17.19 5.22
C ILE A 228 -13.48 16.98 6.11
N SER A 229 -14.38 17.97 6.13
CA SER A 229 -15.62 17.86 6.91
C SER A 229 -16.46 16.64 6.49
N GLY A 230 -16.95 15.88 7.47
CA GLY A 230 -17.74 14.68 7.22
C GLY A 230 -18.99 14.92 6.35
N LYS A 231 -19.54 16.15 6.39
CA LYS A 231 -20.66 16.57 5.53
C LYS A 231 -20.27 16.59 4.04
N LEU A 232 -19.12 17.18 3.71
CA LEU A 232 -18.62 17.23 2.34
C LEU A 232 -18.24 15.83 1.84
N PHE A 233 -17.63 15.02 2.70
CA PHE A 233 -17.31 13.64 2.37
C PHE A 233 -18.57 12.79 2.11
N GLY A 234 -19.58 12.90 2.98
CA GLY A 234 -20.88 12.22 2.79
C GLY A 234 -21.58 12.66 1.51
N GLY A 235 -21.57 13.97 1.20
CA GLY A 235 -22.11 14.50 -0.05
C GLY A 235 -21.39 13.97 -1.29
N LEU A 236 -20.05 13.91 -1.26
CA LEU A 236 -19.25 13.34 -2.34
C LEU A 236 -19.53 11.84 -2.53
N LEU A 237 -19.65 11.09 -1.44
CA LEU A 237 -19.94 9.67 -1.46
C LEU A 237 -21.32 9.39 -2.05
N LEU A 238 -22.32 10.22 -1.70
CA LEU A 238 -23.65 10.18 -2.30
C LEU A 238 -23.60 10.46 -3.81
N VAL A 239 -22.90 11.51 -4.24
CA VAL A 239 -22.73 11.81 -5.67
C VAL A 239 -21.99 10.68 -6.41
N GLY A 240 -21.00 10.07 -5.78
CA GLY A 240 -20.29 8.90 -6.31
C GLY A 240 -21.21 7.70 -6.51
N ILE A 241 -22.07 7.40 -5.54
CA ILE A 241 -23.06 6.32 -5.64
C ILE A 241 -24.10 6.62 -6.73
N LEU A 242 -24.66 7.84 -6.74
CA LEU A 242 -25.67 8.25 -7.72
C LEU A 242 -25.13 8.25 -9.15
N SER A 243 -23.90 8.75 -9.35
CA SER A 243 -23.24 8.73 -10.65
C SER A 243 -22.95 7.30 -11.11
N ALA A 244 -22.45 6.43 -10.23
CA ALA A 244 -22.26 5.01 -10.53
C ALA A 244 -23.59 4.33 -10.92
N ALA A 245 -24.66 4.53 -10.14
CA ALA A 245 -25.99 3.98 -10.40
C ALA A 245 -26.55 4.46 -11.75
N THR A 246 -26.38 5.75 -12.07
CA THR A 246 -26.83 6.33 -13.34
C THR A 246 -26.05 5.74 -14.52
N ILE A 247 -24.73 5.66 -14.40
CA ILE A 247 -23.85 5.09 -15.42
C ILE A 247 -24.16 3.59 -15.67
N ILE A 248 -24.49 2.86 -14.62
CA ILE A 248 -24.96 1.48 -14.69
C ILE A 248 -26.30 1.43 -15.44
N ALA A 249 -27.27 2.25 -15.04
CA ALA A 249 -28.61 2.28 -15.62
C ALA A 249 -28.60 2.65 -17.11
N LEU A 250 -27.68 3.52 -17.55
CA LEU A 250 -27.60 3.96 -18.95
C LEU A 250 -26.82 2.99 -19.85
N SER A 251 -26.18 1.96 -19.30
CA SER A 251 -25.31 1.06 -20.07
C SER A 251 -25.82 -0.38 -20.01
N PRO A 252 -26.49 -0.89 -21.07
CA PRO A 252 -26.95 -2.27 -21.13
C PRO A 252 -25.82 -3.28 -20.86
N PHE A 253 -24.60 -2.94 -21.27
CA PHE A 253 -23.42 -3.75 -20.99
C PHE A 253 -23.12 -3.89 -19.49
N ARG A 254 -23.24 -2.80 -18.71
CA ARG A 254 -22.96 -2.76 -17.27
C ARG A 254 -24.11 -3.37 -16.47
N GLN A 255 -25.36 -3.13 -16.87
CA GLN A 255 -26.52 -3.81 -16.28
C GLN A 255 -26.36 -5.34 -16.36
N LYS A 256 -25.98 -5.86 -17.53
CA LYS A 256 -25.71 -7.31 -17.71
C LYS A 256 -24.60 -7.84 -16.79
N ARG A 257 -23.62 -7.02 -16.38
CA ARG A 257 -22.61 -7.43 -15.38
C ARG A 257 -23.16 -7.49 -13.96
N ILE A 258 -24.10 -6.60 -13.63
CA ILE A 258 -24.76 -6.64 -12.31
C ILE A 258 -25.74 -7.79 -12.23
N MET A 259 -26.51 -8.04 -13.29
CA MET A 259 -27.37 -9.23 -13.35
C MET A 259 -26.54 -10.51 -13.28
N ALA A 260 -25.39 -10.55 -13.96
CA ALA A 260 -24.45 -11.67 -13.84
C ALA A 260 -23.82 -11.84 -12.46
N PHE A 261 -23.82 -10.79 -11.64
CA PHE A 261 -23.35 -10.83 -10.26
C PHE A 261 -24.47 -11.27 -9.30
N ILE A 262 -25.70 -10.79 -9.51
CA ILE A 262 -26.87 -11.13 -8.68
C ILE A 262 -27.28 -12.59 -8.86
N ASP A 263 -27.29 -13.07 -10.11
CA ASP A 263 -27.61 -14.45 -10.43
C ASP A 263 -26.58 -15.04 -11.43
N PRO A 264 -25.41 -15.47 -10.93
CA PRO A 264 -24.35 -16.04 -11.76
C PRO A 264 -24.67 -17.46 -12.26
N TRP A 265 -25.75 -18.09 -11.79
CA TRP A 265 -26.09 -19.48 -12.07
C TRP A 265 -27.11 -19.64 -13.20
N GLN A 266 -27.76 -18.56 -13.63
CA GLN A 266 -28.61 -18.58 -14.83
C GLN A 266 -27.82 -19.05 -16.06
N ALA A 267 -28.35 -20.06 -16.78
CA ALA A 267 -27.66 -20.75 -17.86
C ALA A 267 -27.12 -19.79 -18.95
N ASP A 268 -27.90 -18.78 -19.33
CA ASP A 268 -27.57 -17.79 -20.37
C ASP A 268 -26.42 -16.86 -19.95
N ILE A 269 -26.27 -16.66 -18.64
CA ILE A 269 -25.33 -15.76 -17.98
C ILE A 269 -24.03 -16.51 -17.64
N ALA A 270 -24.16 -17.73 -17.09
CA ALA A 270 -23.06 -18.60 -16.71
C ALA A 270 -22.16 -18.94 -17.90
N ALA A 271 -22.73 -19.11 -19.11
CA ALA A 271 -21.97 -19.40 -20.33
C ALA A 271 -21.20 -18.18 -20.90
N ASN A 272 -21.40 -16.96 -20.38
CA ASN A 272 -20.80 -15.74 -20.92
C ASN A 272 -20.19 -14.84 -19.83
N LYS A 273 -20.98 -13.93 -19.24
CA LYS A 273 -20.47 -12.87 -18.36
C LYS A 273 -20.33 -13.31 -16.89
N GLY A 274 -21.11 -14.30 -16.47
CA GLY A 274 -21.02 -14.93 -15.15
C GLY A 274 -19.92 -15.99 -15.07
N TYR A 275 -19.46 -16.51 -16.22
CA TYR A 275 -18.52 -17.64 -16.32
C TYR A 275 -17.34 -17.57 -15.35
N GLN A 276 -16.60 -16.45 -15.35
CA GLN A 276 -15.46 -16.28 -14.45
C GLN A 276 -15.84 -16.31 -12.97
N LEU A 277 -16.99 -15.73 -12.62
CA LEU A 277 -17.47 -15.70 -11.24
C LEU A 277 -17.99 -17.07 -10.80
N THR A 278 -18.78 -17.74 -11.64
CA THR A 278 -19.34 -19.06 -11.35
C THR A 278 -18.23 -20.10 -11.13
N HIS A 279 -17.22 -20.12 -12.00
CA HIS A 279 -16.06 -21.00 -11.84
C HIS A 279 -15.20 -20.64 -10.63
N SER A 280 -15.08 -19.35 -10.29
CA SER A 280 -14.43 -18.92 -9.05
C SER A 280 -15.12 -19.49 -7.81
N LEU A 281 -16.46 -19.40 -7.76
CA LEU A 281 -17.26 -19.95 -6.66
C LEU A 281 -17.18 -21.48 -6.60
N MET A 282 -17.14 -22.18 -7.74
CA MET A 282 -16.90 -23.63 -7.78
C MET A 282 -15.53 -24.00 -7.21
N ALA A 283 -14.47 -23.25 -7.54
CA ALA A 283 -13.13 -23.43 -6.99
C ALA A 283 -13.13 -23.32 -5.45
N PHE A 284 -13.76 -22.27 -4.90
CA PHE A 284 -13.91 -22.14 -3.44
C PHE A 284 -14.71 -23.28 -2.83
N GLY A 285 -15.77 -23.76 -3.50
CA GLY A 285 -16.56 -24.90 -3.04
C GLY A 285 -15.76 -26.20 -2.97
N ARG A 286 -14.83 -26.41 -3.91
CA ARG A 286 -13.95 -27.61 -3.96
C ARG A 286 -12.80 -27.56 -2.95
N GLY A 287 -12.39 -26.36 -2.53
CA GLY A 287 -11.25 -26.17 -1.64
C GLY A 287 -11.44 -26.67 -0.20
N GLU A 288 -12.68 -26.86 0.25
CA GLU A 288 -13.00 -27.28 1.63
C GLU A 288 -12.13 -26.55 2.69
N TRP A 289 -11.59 -27.25 3.70
CA TRP A 289 -10.76 -26.67 4.75
C TRP A 289 -9.28 -26.51 4.35
N PHE A 290 -8.69 -27.52 3.72
CA PHE A 290 -7.24 -27.63 3.47
C PHE A 290 -6.85 -27.62 1.98
N GLY A 291 -7.83 -27.55 1.09
CA GLY A 291 -7.62 -27.55 -0.34
C GLY A 291 -7.43 -28.95 -0.91
N VAL A 292 -7.38 -29.01 -2.24
CA VAL A 292 -7.09 -30.23 -2.99
C VAL A 292 -5.59 -30.52 -3.14
N GLY A 293 -4.75 -29.65 -2.57
CA GLY A 293 -3.29 -29.71 -2.66
C GLY A 293 -2.71 -28.82 -3.76
N LEU A 294 -1.48 -28.36 -3.56
CA LEU A 294 -0.75 -27.55 -4.53
C LEU A 294 -0.63 -28.28 -5.87
N GLY A 295 -0.98 -27.60 -6.95
CA GLY A 295 -0.97 -28.20 -8.28
C GLY A 295 -2.26 -28.94 -8.65
N GLY A 296 -3.16 -29.20 -7.69
CA GLY A 296 -4.37 -30.01 -7.87
C GLY A 296 -5.63 -29.26 -8.34
N SER A 297 -5.57 -27.94 -8.53
CA SER A 297 -6.73 -27.17 -9.00
C SER A 297 -7.21 -27.69 -10.36
N VAL A 298 -8.52 -27.91 -10.49
CA VAL A 298 -9.14 -28.28 -11.76
C VAL A 298 -9.55 -27.02 -12.52
N GLU A 299 -9.95 -25.97 -11.81
CA GLU A 299 -10.42 -24.72 -12.43
C GLU A 299 -9.33 -23.96 -13.21
N LYS A 300 -8.05 -24.21 -12.89
CA LYS A 300 -6.91 -23.69 -13.68
C LYS A 300 -6.69 -24.39 -15.03
N LEU A 301 -7.36 -25.51 -15.32
CA LEU A 301 -7.27 -26.24 -16.59
C LEU A 301 -8.14 -25.57 -17.67
N HIS A 302 -7.91 -24.27 -17.89
CA HIS A 302 -8.62 -23.41 -18.84
C HIS A 302 -10.09 -23.08 -18.52
N TYR A 303 -10.63 -23.57 -17.41
CA TYR A 303 -11.97 -23.19 -16.95
C TYR A 303 -12.01 -21.75 -16.41
N LEU A 304 -10.92 -21.23 -15.84
CA LEU A 304 -10.72 -19.79 -15.62
C LEU A 304 -9.75 -19.15 -16.61
N PRO A 305 -10.22 -18.29 -17.55
CA PRO A 305 -9.36 -17.61 -18.51
C PRO A 305 -8.31 -16.68 -17.89
N GLU A 306 -8.62 -16.07 -16.73
CA GLU A 306 -7.82 -15.06 -16.04
C GLU A 306 -7.41 -15.52 -14.62
N ALA A 307 -7.16 -16.83 -14.46
CA ALA A 307 -6.80 -17.45 -13.18
C ALA A 307 -5.50 -16.91 -12.57
N HIS A 308 -4.53 -16.52 -13.39
CA HIS A 308 -3.20 -16.07 -12.95
C HIS A 308 -3.14 -14.57 -12.63
N THR A 309 -4.16 -13.80 -13.01
CA THR A 309 -4.27 -12.35 -12.83
C THR A 309 -5.34 -12.02 -11.80
N ASP A 310 -6.59 -11.84 -12.22
CA ASP A 310 -7.66 -11.25 -11.42
C ASP A 310 -8.32 -12.29 -10.49
N PHE A 311 -8.24 -13.57 -10.84
CA PHE A 311 -8.88 -14.67 -10.10
C PHE A 311 -7.91 -15.61 -9.38
N ILE A 312 -6.69 -15.16 -9.10
CA ILE A 312 -5.69 -15.97 -8.39
C ILE A 312 -6.16 -16.42 -7.00
N MET A 313 -7.03 -15.62 -6.36
CA MET A 313 -7.61 -15.96 -5.07
C MET A 313 -8.50 -17.21 -5.14
N ALA A 314 -9.16 -17.46 -6.28
CA ALA A 314 -9.96 -18.66 -6.49
C ALA A 314 -9.08 -19.91 -6.51
N VAL A 315 -7.94 -19.84 -7.21
CA VAL A 315 -6.95 -20.94 -7.27
C VAL A 315 -6.34 -21.19 -5.89
N ILE A 316 -6.03 -20.13 -5.13
CA ILE A 316 -5.59 -20.24 -3.73
C ILE A 316 -6.67 -20.94 -2.89
N GLY A 317 -7.93 -20.54 -3.07
CA GLY A 317 -9.06 -21.16 -2.38
C GLY A 317 -9.21 -22.64 -2.69
N GLU A 318 -9.04 -23.05 -3.95
CA GLU A 318 -9.14 -24.46 -4.34
C GLU A 318 -7.93 -25.28 -3.85
N GLU A 319 -6.70 -24.80 -4.05
CA GLU A 319 -5.48 -25.57 -3.77
C GLU A 319 -5.10 -25.60 -2.28
N LEU A 320 -5.34 -24.52 -1.54
CA LEU A 320 -4.96 -24.37 -0.12
C LEU A 320 -6.16 -24.34 0.83
N GLY A 321 -7.38 -24.33 0.30
CA GLY A 321 -8.61 -24.35 1.09
C GLY A 321 -8.87 -23.08 1.90
N PHE A 322 -9.83 -23.19 2.81
CA PHE A 322 -10.18 -22.12 3.75
C PHE A 322 -8.97 -21.58 4.53
N VAL A 323 -8.05 -22.44 4.97
CA VAL A 323 -6.85 -22.01 5.71
C VAL A 323 -5.99 -21.09 4.87
N GLY A 324 -5.73 -21.43 3.59
CA GLY A 324 -4.98 -20.57 2.68
C GLY A 324 -5.62 -19.19 2.52
N VAL A 325 -6.96 -19.15 2.34
CA VAL A 325 -7.72 -17.90 2.23
C VAL A 325 -7.56 -17.03 3.49
N VAL A 326 -7.69 -17.62 4.68
CA VAL A 326 -7.54 -16.90 5.96
C VAL A 326 -6.12 -16.36 6.12
N VAL A 327 -5.09 -17.14 5.78
CA VAL A 327 -3.69 -16.70 5.83
C VAL A 327 -3.47 -15.48 4.92
N MET A 328 -4.03 -15.50 3.70
CA MET A 328 -3.94 -14.36 2.78
C MET A 328 -4.61 -13.11 3.34
N ILE A 329 -5.84 -13.22 3.85
CA ILE A 329 -6.56 -12.12 4.49
C ILE A 329 -5.75 -11.56 5.67
N PHE A 330 -5.19 -12.44 6.50
CA PHE A 330 -4.39 -12.04 7.66
C PHE A 330 -3.12 -11.29 7.25
N LEU A 331 -2.39 -11.74 6.22
CA LEU A 331 -1.20 -11.06 5.73
C LEU A 331 -1.52 -9.65 5.18
N PHE A 332 -2.60 -9.51 4.41
CA PHE A 332 -3.04 -8.18 3.95
C PHE A 332 -3.49 -7.29 5.11
N TYR A 333 -4.27 -7.82 6.04
CA TYR A 333 -4.65 -7.11 7.26
C TYR A 333 -3.41 -6.61 8.01
N TRP A 334 -2.40 -7.45 8.17
CA TRP A 334 -1.17 -7.10 8.86
C TRP A 334 -0.43 -5.97 8.16
N ILE A 335 -0.24 -6.05 6.83
CA ILE A 335 0.41 -4.98 6.05
C ILE A 335 -0.34 -3.66 6.18
N VAL A 336 -1.68 -3.67 6.01
CA VAL A 336 -2.52 -2.48 6.12
C VAL A 336 -2.43 -1.89 7.52
N ARG A 337 -2.52 -2.73 8.56
CA ARG A 337 -2.38 -2.31 9.96
C ARG A 337 -1.03 -1.65 10.21
N ARG A 338 0.07 -2.27 9.79
CA ARG A 338 1.42 -1.69 9.97
C ARG A 338 1.57 -0.38 9.21
N ALA A 339 1.06 -0.29 7.98
CA ALA A 339 1.08 0.95 7.20
C ALA A 339 0.35 2.11 7.88
N PHE A 340 -0.83 1.86 8.46
CA PHE A 340 -1.56 2.85 9.26
C PHE A 340 -0.81 3.27 10.53
N LEU A 341 -0.15 2.32 11.22
CA LEU A 341 0.64 2.60 12.42
C LEU A 341 1.89 3.44 12.10
N ILE A 342 2.60 3.11 11.01
CA ILE A 342 3.73 3.91 10.51
C ILE A 342 3.26 5.32 10.16
N GLY A 343 2.13 5.45 9.47
CA GLY A 343 1.55 6.74 9.14
C GLY A 343 1.13 7.55 10.37
N ARG A 344 0.54 6.90 11.38
CA ARG A 344 0.21 7.55 12.66
C ARG A 344 1.47 8.05 13.38
N THR A 345 2.53 7.24 13.40
CA THR A 345 3.81 7.60 14.03
C THR A 345 4.43 8.81 13.31
N ALA A 346 4.41 8.84 11.98
CA ALA A 346 4.90 9.99 11.22
C ALA A 346 4.13 11.28 11.53
N LEU A 347 2.81 11.21 11.68
CA LEU A 347 1.99 12.37 12.07
C LEU A 347 2.32 12.88 13.48
N GLN A 348 2.64 11.99 14.42
CA GLN A 348 3.06 12.35 15.77
C GLN A 348 4.46 13.00 15.82
N LEU A 349 5.26 12.81 14.78
CA LEU A 349 6.58 13.41 14.60
C LEU A 349 6.53 14.65 13.70
N ASP A 350 5.36 15.27 13.54
CA ASP A 350 5.12 16.45 12.70
C ASP A 350 5.50 16.28 11.21
N ARG A 351 5.52 15.03 10.72
CA ARG A 351 5.78 14.70 9.31
C ARG A 351 4.48 14.43 8.58
N SER A 352 3.68 15.48 8.38
CA SER A 352 2.32 15.41 7.80
C SER A 352 2.26 14.69 6.46
N PHE A 353 3.15 15.03 5.52
CA PHE A 353 3.21 14.38 4.20
C PHE A 353 3.49 12.88 4.34
N ALA A 354 4.53 12.51 5.09
CA ALA A 354 4.93 11.12 5.28
C ALA A 354 3.82 10.29 5.94
N GLY A 355 3.13 10.90 6.92
CA GLY A 355 2.00 10.29 7.60
C GLY A 355 0.82 10.01 6.68
N LEU A 356 0.42 10.99 5.86
CA LEU A 356 -0.67 10.82 4.90
C LEU A 356 -0.30 9.88 3.76
N ALA A 357 0.94 9.94 3.25
CA ALA A 357 1.43 9.04 2.20
C ALA A 357 1.41 7.57 2.67
N ALA A 358 1.90 7.29 3.90
CA ALA A 358 1.88 5.94 4.47
C ALA A 358 0.44 5.40 4.64
N LYS A 359 -0.49 6.23 5.13
CA LYS A 359 -1.92 5.86 5.20
C LYS A 359 -2.54 5.70 3.81
N GLY A 360 -2.10 6.48 2.83
CA GLY A 360 -2.49 6.34 1.43
C GLY A 360 -2.09 5.00 0.82
N VAL A 361 -0.87 4.53 1.09
CA VAL A 361 -0.42 3.17 0.72
C VAL A 361 -1.30 2.11 1.43
N ALA A 362 -1.65 2.32 2.70
CA ALA A 362 -2.54 1.42 3.43
C ALA A 362 -3.94 1.33 2.79
N ILE A 363 -4.52 2.47 2.40
CA ILE A 363 -5.79 2.56 1.68
C ILE A 363 -5.69 1.82 0.35
N TRP A 364 -4.63 2.06 -0.42
CA TRP A 364 -4.41 1.40 -1.70
C TRP A 364 -4.39 -0.12 -1.56
N PHE A 365 -3.50 -0.66 -0.72
CA PHE A 365 -3.36 -2.12 -0.54
C PHE A 365 -4.65 -2.73 0.01
N GLY A 366 -5.26 -2.10 1.02
CA GLY A 366 -6.47 -2.59 1.67
C GLY A 366 -7.66 -2.65 0.72
N TRP A 367 -7.96 -1.56 0.00
CA TRP A 367 -9.09 -1.53 -0.92
C TRP A 367 -8.88 -2.37 -2.17
N GLN A 368 -7.66 -2.40 -2.72
CA GLN A 368 -7.39 -3.25 -3.88
C GLN A 368 -7.52 -4.74 -3.52
N ALA A 369 -7.01 -5.16 -2.35
CA ALA A 369 -7.18 -6.53 -1.86
C ALA A 369 -8.66 -6.85 -1.54
N PHE A 370 -9.37 -5.96 -0.85
CA PHE A 370 -10.79 -6.12 -0.55
C PHE A 370 -11.63 -6.26 -1.82
N ILE A 371 -11.42 -5.41 -2.83
CA ILE A 371 -12.17 -5.48 -4.08
C ILE A 371 -11.85 -6.79 -4.82
N ASN A 372 -10.58 -7.17 -4.95
CA ASN A 372 -10.20 -8.40 -5.64
C ASN A 372 -10.79 -9.65 -4.95
N MET A 373 -10.63 -9.77 -3.63
CA MET A 373 -11.19 -10.91 -2.87
C MET A 373 -12.72 -10.90 -2.90
N GLY A 374 -13.35 -9.73 -2.77
CA GLY A 374 -14.80 -9.58 -2.84
C GLY A 374 -15.36 -9.97 -4.20
N VAL A 375 -14.66 -9.66 -5.29
CA VAL A 375 -15.04 -10.12 -6.64
C VAL A 375 -14.95 -11.64 -6.74
N ASN A 376 -13.86 -12.23 -6.24
CA ASN A 376 -13.65 -13.68 -6.28
C ASN A 376 -14.70 -14.45 -5.45
N LEU A 377 -15.17 -13.88 -4.34
CA LEU A 377 -16.20 -14.48 -3.48
C LEU A 377 -17.64 -14.18 -3.91
N GLY A 378 -17.85 -13.42 -5.00
CA GLY A 378 -19.20 -13.01 -5.40
C GLY A 378 -19.86 -12.01 -4.46
N LEU A 379 -19.07 -11.22 -3.72
CA LEU A 379 -19.53 -10.08 -2.91
C LEU A 379 -19.53 -8.76 -3.70
N LEU A 380 -18.72 -8.69 -4.77
CA LEU A 380 -18.62 -7.51 -5.65
C LEU A 380 -18.66 -7.91 -7.13
N PRO A 381 -19.14 -7.02 -8.02
CA PRO A 381 -19.21 -7.30 -9.45
C PRO A 381 -17.82 -7.37 -10.10
N THR A 382 -17.66 -8.27 -11.06
CA THR A 382 -16.36 -8.59 -11.68
C THR A 382 -15.68 -7.38 -12.33
N LYS A 383 -14.43 -7.14 -11.92
CA LYS A 383 -13.51 -6.14 -12.48
C LYS A 383 -12.12 -6.73 -12.57
N GLY A 384 -11.37 -6.34 -13.59
CA GLY A 384 -9.98 -6.76 -13.76
C GLY A 384 -9.04 -5.93 -12.90
N LEU A 385 -8.89 -6.33 -11.64
CA LEU A 385 -7.99 -5.73 -10.67
C LEU A 385 -7.10 -6.83 -10.11
N THR A 386 -5.79 -6.63 -10.20
CA THR A 386 -4.80 -7.55 -9.66
C THR A 386 -4.78 -7.52 -8.12
N LEU A 387 -4.48 -8.65 -7.50
CA LEU A 387 -4.20 -8.74 -6.07
C LEU A 387 -2.76 -8.24 -5.81
N PRO A 388 -2.54 -7.22 -4.96
CA PRO A 388 -1.21 -6.64 -4.78
C PRO A 388 -0.17 -7.67 -4.33
N LEU A 389 1.02 -7.67 -4.94
CA LEU A 389 2.14 -8.59 -4.69
C LEU A 389 1.91 -10.08 -5.03
N VAL A 390 0.67 -10.49 -5.32
CA VAL A 390 0.30 -11.91 -5.47
C VAL A 390 0.00 -12.25 -6.93
N SER A 391 -0.85 -11.47 -7.58
CA SER A 391 -1.26 -11.70 -8.97
C SER A 391 -0.12 -11.48 -9.96
N TYR A 392 -0.21 -12.16 -11.12
CA TYR A 392 0.69 -11.91 -12.23
C TYR A 392 0.48 -10.50 -12.81
N GLY A 393 1.54 -9.69 -12.81
CA GLY A 393 1.52 -8.36 -13.43
C GLY A 393 2.82 -7.60 -13.17
N GLY A 394 3.71 -7.53 -14.16
CA GLY A 394 5.05 -6.97 -13.97
C GLY A 394 5.04 -5.51 -13.49
N SER A 395 4.19 -4.66 -14.08
CA SER A 395 4.06 -3.25 -13.65
C SER A 395 3.42 -3.12 -12.26
N ALA A 396 2.42 -3.96 -11.96
CA ALA A 396 1.74 -3.93 -10.67
C ALA A 396 2.69 -4.32 -9.54
N ILE A 397 3.45 -5.42 -9.70
CA ILE A 397 4.45 -5.87 -8.71
C ILE A 397 5.51 -4.80 -8.51
N LEU A 398 6.01 -4.20 -9.59
CA LEU A 398 6.97 -3.12 -9.54
C LEU A 398 6.45 -1.93 -8.72
N MET A 399 5.24 -1.44 -9.01
CA MET A 399 4.67 -0.29 -8.31
C MET A 399 4.28 -0.60 -6.86
N ASN A 400 3.84 -1.84 -6.58
CA ASN A 400 3.63 -2.31 -5.22
C ASN A 400 4.94 -2.33 -4.41
N ALA A 401 6.04 -2.80 -5.02
CA ALA A 401 7.36 -2.78 -4.38
C ALA A 401 7.86 -1.35 -4.13
N VAL A 402 7.65 -0.42 -5.08
CA VAL A 402 7.94 1.01 -4.90
C VAL A 402 7.14 1.60 -3.73
N ALA A 403 5.84 1.29 -3.63
CA ALA A 403 4.98 1.75 -2.55
C ALA A 403 5.43 1.21 -1.18
N VAL A 404 5.78 -0.09 -1.10
CA VAL A 404 6.33 -0.70 0.13
C VAL A 404 7.68 -0.10 0.49
N ALA A 405 8.57 0.12 -0.48
CA ALA A 405 9.87 0.73 -0.24
C ALA A 405 9.75 2.15 0.30
N MET A 406 8.82 2.95 -0.25
CA MET A 406 8.49 4.27 0.29
C MET A 406 7.96 4.18 1.72
N LEU A 407 7.08 3.22 2.01
CA LEU A 407 6.54 2.99 3.36
C LEU A 407 7.65 2.63 4.37
N LEU A 408 8.55 1.72 3.99
CA LEU A 408 9.72 1.35 4.81
C LEU A 408 10.66 2.54 5.01
N ARG A 409 10.84 3.38 3.99
CA ARG A 409 11.64 4.60 4.10
C ARG A 409 11.02 5.60 5.07
N ILE A 410 9.70 5.76 5.06
CA ILE A 410 8.98 6.60 6.03
C ILE A 410 9.22 6.10 7.46
N ASP A 411 9.10 4.79 7.68
CA ASP A 411 9.34 4.16 8.98
C ASP A 411 10.80 4.31 9.45
N TYR A 412 11.76 4.09 8.54
CA TYR A 412 13.18 4.31 8.82
C TYR A 412 13.46 5.74 9.29
N GLU A 413 12.96 6.74 8.56
CA GLU A 413 13.10 8.14 8.94
C GLU A 413 12.37 8.48 10.25
N ASN A 414 11.22 7.84 10.54
CA ASN A 414 10.52 8.01 11.83
C ASN A 414 11.37 7.50 12.98
N ARG A 415 12.01 6.34 12.82
CA ARG A 415 12.86 5.72 13.85
C ARG A 415 14.11 6.52 14.13
N ILE A 416 14.72 7.14 13.11
CA ILE A 416 15.82 8.09 13.31
C ILE A 416 15.37 9.23 14.23
N LEU A 417 14.22 9.84 13.97
CA LEU A 417 13.69 10.92 14.79
C LEU A 417 13.32 10.46 16.21
N MET A 418 12.72 9.28 16.36
CA MET A 418 12.42 8.70 17.68
C MET A 418 13.68 8.43 18.52
N ARG A 419 14.84 8.23 17.89
CA ARG A 419 16.15 8.11 18.56
C ARG A 419 16.82 9.47 18.84
N GLY A 420 16.17 10.59 18.52
CA GLY A 420 16.76 11.93 18.65
C GLY A 420 17.71 12.33 17.52
N GLY A 421 17.71 11.59 16.41
CA GLY A 421 18.50 11.93 15.22
C GLY A 421 17.90 13.10 14.42
N LYS A 422 18.61 13.53 13.37
CA LYS A 422 18.15 14.57 12.42
C LYS A 422 18.09 13.98 10.99
N LEU A 423 17.18 14.50 10.17
CA LEU A 423 16.86 14.03 8.80
C LEU A 423 17.35 14.94 7.68
#